data_AF-A0A5J4QF64-F1
#
_entry.id   AF-A0A5J4QF64-F1
#
_cell.length_a   1.000
_cell.length_b   1.000
_cell.length_c   1.000
_cell.angle_alpha   90.00
_cell.angle_beta   90.00
_cell.angle_gamma   90.00
#
_symmetry.space_group_name_H-M   'P 1'
#
loop_
_entity.id
_entity.type
_entity.pdbx_description
1 polymer ?
#
loop_
_entity_poly.entity_id
_entity_poly.type
_entity_poly.pdbx_seq_one_letter_code
_entity_poly.pdbx_strand_id
1 'polypeptide(L)'
;MKQILVTLPIIASLFFLNACDSDKDLNNDNQEGQIIQFQIEVSGFGVNTVGSDTRLDVEGCEFEDGDEIGLFAVKRKKTDSATDYDLKSTESENFIHNAKLTYSSFKGEWVFDTPVSYPIDAAGIVYDFYAYYPYQEDLDPTATDINGVLDNQEGRSTLGKSDFMTAYERGYVYEDGAVKLKFDHHFSLVKFDVLSTGSSSPFANVAFNTPAYSIKKFKLILVALGKENLTYTKEQKNILIGMHQLDNKTYQVLVIPQTITVNNNTPLFYYSLSDNKEDNGLFSISSKN
;
A
#
# COMPACT_ATOMS: atom_id res chain seq x y z
N MET A 1 44.19 -49.60 10.06
CA MET A 1 43.73 -48.22 10.32
C MET A 1 42.23 -48.29 10.59
N LYS A 2 41.79 -47.86 11.78
CA LYS A 2 40.42 -48.00 12.28
C LYS A 2 39.49 -47.05 11.50
N GLN A 3 38.47 -47.59 10.83
CA GLN A 3 37.34 -46.82 10.33
C GLN A 3 36.34 -46.63 11.48
N ILE A 4 36.10 -45.38 11.86
CA ILE A 4 35.04 -45.01 12.81
C ILE A 4 33.87 -44.55 11.95
N LEU A 5 32.83 -45.40 11.92
CA LEU A 5 31.53 -45.11 11.35
C LEU A 5 30.73 -44.34 12.41
N VAL A 6 30.49 -43.05 12.19
CA VAL A 6 29.57 -42.26 13.03
C VAL A 6 28.23 -42.18 12.30
N THR A 7 27.26 -42.93 12.79
CA THR A 7 25.84 -42.77 12.47
C THR A 7 25.21 -41.87 13.55
N LEU A 8 24.59 -40.77 13.18
CA LEU A 8 23.61 -40.05 14.02
C LEU A 8 22.48 -39.46 13.17
N PRO A 9 21.28 -39.29 13.76
CA PRO A 9 20.02 -39.76 13.17
C PRO A 9 19.21 -38.66 12.47
N ILE A 10 18.46 -39.08 11.45
CA ILE A 10 17.39 -38.32 10.82
C ILE A 10 16.20 -38.31 11.79
N ILE A 11 15.89 -37.16 12.37
CA ILE A 11 14.62 -36.94 13.07
C ILE A 11 13.58 -36.57 12.01
N ALA A 12 12.88 -37.59 11.52
CA ALA A 12 11.64 -37.42 10.77
C ALA A 12 10.49 -37.30 11.80
N SER A 13 10.11 -36.07 12.16
CA SER A 13 8.87 -35.85 12.90
C SER A 13 7.71 -35.79 11.91
N LEU A 14 7.05 -36.94 11.75
CA LEU A 14 5.70 -37.06 11.22
C LEU A 14 4.71 -36.45 12.23
N PHE A 15 4.08 -35.34 11.88
CA PHE A 15 2.82 -34.94 12.47
C PHE A 15 1.71 -35.06 11.42
N PHE A 16 1.01 -36.20 11.47
CA PHE A 16 -0.31 -36.35 10.89
C PHE A 16 -1.24 -36.84 12.00
N LEU A 17 -2.17 -35.99 12.46
CA LEU A 17 -3.55 -36.27 12.90
C LEU A 17 -4.25 -34.88 12.96
N ASN A 18 -5.04 -34.49 11.95
CA ASN A 18 -6.48 -34.71 11.75
C ASN A 18 -7.43 -34.10 12.78
N ALA A 19 -8.35 -33.32 12.22
CA ALA A 19 -9.79 -33.24 12.48
C ALA A 19 -10.30 -32.39 13.65
N CYS A 20 -11.30 -31.56 13.30
CA CYS A 20 -12.21 -30.86 14.18
C CYS A 20 -12.65 -31.71 15.36
N ASP A 21 -12.54 -31.14 16.55
CA ASP A 21 -13.48 -31.43 17.61
C ASP A 21 -13.88 -30.11 18.26
N SER A 22 -15.18 -29.86 18.27
CA SER A 22 -15.80 -28.75 18.98
C SER A 22 -16.27 -29.31 20.31
N ASP A 23 -15.56 -29.01 21.39
CA ASP A 23 -16.18 -29.12 22.70
C ASP A 23 -15.63 -28.12 23.72
N LYS A 24 -16.58 -27.71 24.55
CA LYS A 24 -16.60 -26.59 25.47
C LYS A 24 -15.71 -26.79 26.70
N ASP A 25 -15.37 -25.64 27.27
CA ASP A 25 -15.04 -25.38 28.67
C ASP A 25 -13.72 -25.96 29.20
N LEU A 26 -12.67 -25.15 29.04
CA LEU A 26 -11.67 -24.97 30.09
C LEU A 26 -11.63 -23.48 30.45
N ASN A 27 -12.18 -23.17 31.63
CA ASN A 27 -11.98 -21.89 32.32
C ASN A 27 -10.48 -21.56 32.37
N ASN A 28 -10.10 -20.46 31.73
CA ASN A 28 -8.88 -19.77 32.04
C ASN A 28 -9.26 -18.33 32.44
N ASP A 29 -9.25 -18.08 33.75
CA ASP A 29 -9.42 -16.77 34.37
C ASP A 29 -8.20 -15.88 34.08
N ASN A 30 -8.05 -15.49 32.81
CA ASN A 30 -7.27 -14.34 32.37
C ASN A 30 -8.00 -13.78 31.14
N GLN A 31 -9.04 -12.96 31.38
CA GLN A 31 -9.73 -12.24 30.32
C GLN A 31 -8.82 -11.11 29.79
N GLU A 32 -7.72 -11.46 29.12
CA GLU A 32 -7.11 -10.53 28.19
C GLU A 32 -8.10 -10.34 27.04
N GLY A 33 -8.40 -9.08 26.70
CA GLY A 33 -9.34 -8.76 25.63
C GLY A 33 -8.90 -9.38 24.30
N GLN A 34 -9.88 -9.70 23.44
CA GLN A 34 -9.62 -10.27 22.12
C GLN A 34 -8.72 -9.35 21.28
N ILE A 35 -7.62 -9.90 20.75
CA ILE A 35 -6.72 -9.18 19.84
C ILE A 35 -7.48 -8.81 18.56
N ILE A 36 -7.33 -7.56 18.13
CA ILE A 36 -7.94 -7.05 16.90
C ILE A 36 -7.25 -7.68 15.69
N GLN A 37 -8.03 -8.19 14.75
CA GLN A 37 -7.55 -8.80 13.50
C GLN A 37 -8.04 -8.02 12.29
N PHE A 38 -7.23 -8.00 11.22
CA PHE A 38 -7.54 -7.26 9.99
C PHE A 38 -7.51 -8.17 8.77
N GLN A 39 -8.50 -7.97 7.89
CA GLN A 39 -8.51 -8.45 6.52
C GLN A 39 -8.42 -7.22 5.62
N ILE A 40 -7.43 -7.18 4.74
CA ILE A 40 -7.14 -5.97 3.95
C ILE A 40 -7.15 -6.31 2.47
N GLU A 41 -7.86 -5.48 1.72
CA GLU A 41 -8.01 -5.59 0.27
C GLU A 41 -7.73 -4.23 -0.38
N VAL A 42 -7.36 -4.23 -1.65
CA VAL A 42 -7.15 -3.02 -2.45
C VAL A 42 -8.26 -2.89 -3.47
N SER A 43 -8.85 -1.70 -3.59
CA SER A 43 -9.77 -1.35 -4.67
C SER A 43 -9.00 -1.37 -5.99
N GLY A 44 -9.34 -2.30 -6.88
CA GLY A 44 -8.79 -2.27 -8.25
C GLY A 44 -9.13 -0.96 -8.97
N PHE A 45 -8.31 -0.58 -9.96
CA PHE A 45 -8.59 0.54 -10.85
C PHE A 45 -9.86 0.25 -11.70
N GLY A 46 -11.02 0.71 -11.24
CA GLY A 46 -12.28 0.56 -11.97
C GLY A 46 -12.28 1.37 -13.27
N VAL A 47 -12.35 0.71 -14.43
CA VAL A 47 -12.59 1.37 -15.72
C VAL A 47 -14.08 1.26 -16.08
N ASN A 48 -14.79 2.39 -16.14
CA ASN A 48 -16.06 2.48 -16.86
C ASN A 48 -15.77 2.43 -18.37
N THR A 49 -15.79 1.23 -18.96
CA THR A 49 -15.60 1.04 -20.39
C THR A 49 -16.93 1.10 -21.14
N VAL A 50 -17.17 2.21 -21.85
CA VAL A 50 -18.00 2.18 -23.06
C VAL A 50 -17.10 2.54 -24.24
N GLY A 51 -16.59 1.52 -24.92
CA GLY A 51 -15.90 1.65 -26.22
C GLY A 51 -14.39 1.43 -26.19
N SER A 52 -13.95 0.44 -26.98
CA SER A 52 -12.57 0.09 -27.40
C SER A 52 -11.59 -0.46 -26.35
N ASP A 53 -11.42 -1.79 -26.37
CA ASP A 53 -10.18 -2.59 -26.33
C ASP A 53 -8.85 -1.96 -25.86
N THR A 54 -8.81 -1.47 -24.63
CA THR A 54 -7.55 -1.42 -23.87
C THR A 54 -7.74 -2.22 -22.58
N ARG A 55 -7.25 -3.46 -22.57
CA ARG A 55 -7.22 -4.31 -21.38
C ARG A 55 -6.21 -3.70 -20.41
N LEU A 56 -6.69 -3.08 -19.35
CA LEU A 56 -5.86 -2.67 -18.21
C LEU A 56 -5.57 -3.93 -17.39
N ASP A 57 -4.50 -4.66 -17.73
CA ASP A 57 -3.92 -5.67 -16.83
C ASP A 57 -2.89 -4.94 -15.97
N VAL A 58 -3.33 -4.38 -14.84
CA VAL A 58 -2.42 -3.96 -13.77
C VAL A 58 -2.05 -5.25 -13.06
N GLU A 59 -0.77 -5.57 -12.89
CA GLU A 59 -0.40 -6.63 -11.93
C GLU A 59 -0.90 -6.22 -10.54
N GLY A 60 -2.12 -6.66 -10.22
CA GLY A 60 -2.77 -6.75 -8.90
C GLY A 60 -2.98 -5.48 -8.09
N CYS A 61 -2.06 -4.51 -8.07
CA CYS A 61 -1.87 -3.59 -6.95
C CYS A 61 -1.99 -4.33 -5.60
N GLU A 62 -1.29 -5.45 -5.52
CA GLU A 62 -1.25 -6.29 -4.33
C GLU A 62 -0.13 -5.84 -3.40
N PHE A 63 -0.36 -5.96 -2.10
CA PHE A 63 0.67 -5.74 -1.09
C PHE A 63 1.77 -6.81 -1.17
N GLU A 64 3.01 -6.39 -0.98
CA GLU A 64 4.20 -7.25 -0.92
C GLU A 64 4.63 -7.52 0.52
N ASP A 65 5.40 -8.60 0.71
CA ASP A 65 5.99 -8.90 2.01
C ASP A 65 6.77 -7.70 2.55
N GLY A 66 6.45 -7.28 3.77
CA GLY A 66 7.06 -6.10 4.39
C GLY A 66 6.44 -4.77 4.01
N ASP A 67 5.31 -4.73 3.28
CA ASP A 67 4.51 -3.52 3.16
C ASP A 67 3.92 -3.11 4.51
N GLU A 68 3.93 -1.81 4.79
CA GLU A 68 3.57 -1.25 6.09
C GLU A 68 2.44 -0.23 5.93
N ILE A 69 1.40 -0.34 6.76
CA ILE A 69 0.30 0.64 6.85
C ILE A 69 0.29 1.28 8.23
N GLY A 70 -0.21 2.52 8.29
CA GLY A 70 -0.54 3.16 9.56
C GLY A 70 -2.03 3.08 9.84
N LEU A 71 -2.37 2.71 11.08
CA LEU A 71 -3.74 2.55 11.55
C LEU A 71 -4.06 3.53 12.67
N PHE A 72 -5.20 4.19 12.54
CA PHE A 72 -5.83 4.98 13.58
C PHE A 72 -7.21 4.42 13.90
N ALA A 73 -7.65 4.58 15.16
CA ALA A 73 -9.00 4.22 15.54
C ALA A 73 -9.55 5.13 16.63
N VAL A 74 -10.87 5.33 16.57
CA VAL A 74 -11.66 5.98 17.61
C VAL A 74 -12.61 4.94 18.20
N LYS A 75 -12.80 4.97 19.51
CA LYS A 75 -13.88 4.24 20.20
C LYS A 75 -14.99 5.21 20.59
N ARG A 76 -16.24 4.83 20.38
CA ARG A 76 -17.41 5.63 20.78
C ARG A 76 -18.56 4.74 21.22
N LYS A 77 -19.55 5.30 21.90
CA LYS A 77 -20.79 4.56 22.17
C LYS A 77 -21.54 4.36 20.86
N LYS A 78 -22.23 3.22 20.73
CA LYS A 78 -23.08 2.90 19.59
C LYS A 78 -24.17 3.95 19.34
N THR A 79 -24.61 4.65 20.38
CA THR A 79 -25.59 5.74 20.32
C THR A 79 -25.03 7.05 19.78
N ASP A 80 -23.70 7.23 19.83
CA ASP A 80 -23.06 8.47 19.42
C ASP A 80 -22.80 8.43 17.92
N SER A 81 -22.97 9.57 17.24
CA SER A 81 -22.66 9.68 15.82
C SER A 81 -21.15 9.84 15.61
N ALA A 82 -20.59 9.16 14.60
CA ALA A 82 -19.24 9.43 14.14
C ALA A 82 -19.14 10.85 13.60
N THR A 83 -18.02 11.53 13.87
CA THR A 83 -17.72 12.86 13.31
C THR A 83 -16.50 12.80 12.39
N ASP A 84 -16.39 13.82 11.54
CA ASP A 84 -15.26 13.91 10.61
C ASP A 84 -13.97 14.45 11.24
N TYR A 85 -13.97 14.67 12.57
CA TYR A 85 -12.87 15.28 13.33
C TYR A 85 -12.55 14.54 14.63
N ASP A 86 -12.94 13.27 14.72
CA ASP A 86 -12.78 12.49 15.95
C ASP A 86 -11.33 12.08 16.22
N LEU A 87 -10.52 11.87 15.17
CA LEU A 87 -9.08 11.65 15.33
C LEU A 87 -8.38 12.91 15.81
N LYS A 88 -7.45 12.73 16.77
CA LYS A 88 -6.60 13.77 17.35
C LYS A 88 -5.14 13.55 16.97
N SER A 89 -4.37 14.63 17.03
CA SER A 89 -2.92 14.62 16.77
C SER A 89 -2.11 14.00 17.92
N THR A 90 -2.73 13.74 19.06
CA THR A 90 -2.11 13.20 20.28
C THR A 90 -2.48 11.73 20.48
N GLU A 91 -1.50 10.93 20.90
CA GLU A 91 -1.68 9.48 21.12
C GLU A 91 -2.73 9.15 22.16
N SER A 92 -2.71 9.85 23.30
CA SER A 92 -3.61 9.60 24.44
C SER A 92 -5.08 9.84 24.17
N GLU A 93 -5.42 10.51 23.06
CA GLU A 93 -6.80 10.88 22.72
C GLU A 93 -7.43 9.94 21.67
N ASN A 94 -6.63 9.08 21.03
CA ASN A 94 -7.13 8.08 20.09
C ASN A 94 -7.19 6.70 20.77
N PHE A 95 -8.05 5.80 20.28
CA PHE A 95 -8.04 4.40 20.74
C PHE A 95 -6.84 3.64 20.16
N ILE A 96 -6.54 3.87 18.88
CA ILE A 96 -5.30 3.46 18.23
C ILE A 96 -4.70 4.71 17.58
N HIS A 97 -3.43 4.98 17.84
CA HIS A 97 -2.72 6.13 17.28
C HIS A 97 -1.55 5.65 16.43
N ASN A 98 -1.66 5.81 15.10
CA ASN A 98 -0.65 5.47 14.11
C ASN A 98 0.02 4.10 14.33
N ALA A 99 -0.73 3.07 14.70
CA ALA A 99 -0.16 1.75 14.89
C ALA A 99 0.31 1.19 13.54
N LYS A 100 1.54 0.69 13.51
CA LYS A 100 2.10 0.06 12.32
C LYS A 100 1.62 -1.39 12.20
N LEU A 101 1.09 -1.74 11.03
CA LEU A 101 0.84 -3.13 10.64
C LEU A 101 1.71 -3.46 9.43
N THR A 102 2.37 -4.61 9.48
CA THR A 102 3.25 -5.11 8.41
C THR A 102 2.63 -6.33 7.75
N TYR A 103 2.58 -6.36 6.43
CA TYR A 103 2.09 -7.51 5.67
C TYR A 103 3.12 -8.63 5.66
N SER A 104 2.68 -9.83 6.02
CA SER A 104 3.47 -11.06 5.90
C SER A 104 2.85 -11.96 4.85
N SER A 105 3.48 -12.04 3.68
CA SER A 105 3.09 -12.94 2.60
C SER A 105 3.16 -14.42 3.00
N PHE A 106 4.09 -14.77 3.91
CA PHE A 106 4.22 -16.11 4.46
C PHE A 106 2.98 -16.57 5.23
N LYS A 107 2.31 -15.63 5.94
CA LYS A 107 1.10 -15.91 6.71
C LYS A 107 -0.19 -15.53 5.96
N GLY A 108 -0.09 -14.65 4.96
CA GLY A 108 -1.24 -13.99 4.35
C GLY A 108 -1.96 -13.05 5.32
N GLU A 109 -1.23 -12.45 6.26
CA GLU A 109 -1.78 -11.70 7.39
C GLU A 109 -1.09 -10.35 7.57
N TRP A 110 -1.83 -9.40 8.15
CA TRP A 110 -1.30 -8.13 8.64
C TRP A 110 -0.99 -8.25 10.12
N VAL A 111 0.26 -8.00 10.47
CA VAL A 111 0.77 -8.20 11.83
C VAL A 111 1.07 -6.86 12.47
N PHE A 112 0.50 -6.62 13.64
CA PHE A 112 0.86 -5.48 14.48
C PHE A 112 2.31 -5.59 14.96
N ASP A 113 3.04 -4.47 14.92
CA ASP A 113 4.29 -4.36 15.66
C ASP A 113 4.06 -4.47 17.18
N THR A 114 2.96 -3.87 17.66
CA THR A 114 2.48 -4.00 19.04
C THR A 114 0.99 -4.40 19.03
N PRO A 115 0.64 -5.63 19.48
CA PRO A 115 -0.74 -6.10 19.47
C PRO A 115 -1.69 -5.18 20.25
N VAL A 116 -2.86 -4.92 19.67
CA VAL A 116 -3.95 -4.16 20.31
C VAL A 116 -5.15 -5.07 20.51
N SER A 117 -5.76 -4.99 21.69
CA SER A 117 -6.94 -5.77 22.06
C SER A 117 -8.17 -4.89 22.31
N TYR A 118 -9.35 -5.46 22.08
CA TYR A 118 -10.60 -4.87 22.54
C TYR A 118 -10.65 -4.82 24.08
N PRO A 119 -11.26 -3.80 24.70
CA PRO A 119 -11.56 -3.80 26.13
C PRO A 119 -12.51 -4.95 26.51
N ILE A 120 -12.38 -5.47 27.74
CA ILE A 120 -13.15 -6.62 28.27
C ILE A 120 -14.66 -6.37 28.28
N ASP A 121 -15.09 -5.10 28.41
CA ASP A 121 -16.50 -4.69 28.36
C ASP A 121 -16.75 -3.76 27.16
N ALA A 122 -16.74 -4.35 25.97
CA ALA A 122 -16.99 -3.65 24.70
C ALA A 122 -18.49 -3.59 24.33
N ALA A 123 -19.38 -4.03 25.21
CA ALA A 123 -20.82 -4.02 24.95
C ALA A 123 -21.32 -2.57 24.74
N GLY A 124 -21.98 -2.33 23.61
CA GLY A 124 -22.47 -0.99 23.25
C GLY A 124 -21.39 0.00 22.81
N ILE A 125 -20.15 -0.46 22.60
CA ILE A 125 -19.06 0.31 21.99
C ILE A 125 -18.95 -0.05 20.51
N VAL A 126 -18.64 0.94 19.69
CA VAL A 126 -18.27 0.76 18.28
C VAL A 126 -16.94 1.46 18.02
N TYR A 127 -16.25 0.97 16.98
CA TYR A 127 -14.93 1.45 16.57
C TYR A 127 -15.01 2.03 15.16
N ASP A 128 -14.34 3.15 14.96
CA ASP A 128 -14.12 3.73 13.64
C ASP A 128 -12.63 3.64 13.32
N PHE A 129 -12.27 2.77 12.38
CA PHE A 129 -10.91 2.55 11.91
C PHE A 129 -10.63 3.38 10.67
N TYR A 130 -9.42 3.94 10.59
CA TYR A 130 -8.91 4.66 9.43
C TYR A 130 -7.47 4.24 9.20
N ALA A 131 -7.11 3.92 7.98
CA ALA A 131 -5.77 3.48 7.64
C ALA A 131 -5.23 4.20 6.40
N TYR A 132 -3.91 4.24 6.28
CA TYR A 132 -3.21 4.77 5.13
C TYR A 132 -1.98 3.94 4.80
N TYR A 133 -1.56 4.02 3.54
CA TYR A 133 -0.37 3.39 3.00
C TYR A 133 0.37 4.41 2.12
N PRO A 134 1.73 4.39 2.10
CA PRO A 134 2.62 3.65 3.00
C PRO A 134 2.72 4.28 4.39
N TYR A 135 3.10 3.48 5.39
CA TYR A 135 3.32 3.93 6.77
C TYR A 135 4.36 5.05 6.89
N GLN A 136 4.11 5.97 7.83
CA GLN A 136 5.04 7.01 8.26
C GLN A 136 5.01 7.12 9.79
N GLU A 137 6.16 7.15 10.44
CA GLU A 137 6.26 7.06 11.92
C GLU A 137 5.54 8.21 12.65
N ASP A 138 5.72 9.45 12.19
CA ASP A 138 5.25 10.66 12.88
C ASP A 138 4.05 11.33 12.17
N LEU A 139 3.16 10.54 11.58
CA LEU A 139 2.02 11.09 10.83
C LEU A 139 0.94 11.67 11.74
N ASP A 140 0.64 12.97 11.59
CA ASP A 140 -0.51 13.62 12.22
C ASP A 140 -1.77 13.37 11.37
N PRO A 141 -2.81 12.66 11.87
CA PRO A 141 -4.02 12.35 11.11
C PRO A 141 -4.90 13.59 10.86
N THR A 142 -4.62 14.72 11.52
CA THR A 142 -5.37 15.98 11.42
C THR A 142 -4.73 17.00 10.47
N ALA A 143 -3.48 16.76 10.06
CA ALA A 143 -2.70 17.64 9.19
C ALA A 143 -1.57 16.88 8.49
N THR A 144 -1.95 15.89 7.68
CA THR A 144 -1.00 14.98 7.03
C THR A 144 -0.33 15.60 5.81
N ASP A 145 0.96 15.30 5.63
CA ASP A 145 1.80 15.73 4.51
C ASP A 145 2.34 14.51 3.74
N ILE A 146 2.33 14.55 2.40
CA ILE A 146 2.99 13.58 1.53
C ILE A 146 3.99 14.31 0.64
N ASN A 147 5.26 13.90 0.68
CA ASN A 147 6.37 14.62 0.04
C ASN A 147 6.62 14.24 -1.42
N GLY A 148 5.70 13.49 -2.05
CA GLY A 148 5.83 13.05 -3.43
C GLY A 148 5.89 11.53 -3.58
N VAL A 149 6.29 11.09 -4.77
CA VAL A 149 6.60 9.69 -5.11
C VAL A 149 8.12 9.47 -5.08
N LEU A 150 8.57 8.22 -5.10
CA LEU A 150 10.01 7.93 -5.23
C LEU A 150 10.51 8.22 -6.64
N ASP A 151 11.73 8.76 -6.75
CA ASP A 151 12.39 9.03 -8.04
C ASP A 151 12.87 7.73 -8.73
N ASN A 152 12.92 6.60 -8.03
CA ASN A 152 13.19 5.29 -8.63
C ASN A 152 12.07 4.30 -8.27
N GLN A 153 11.27 3.94 -9.26
CA GLN A 153 10.19 2.96 -9.17
C GLN A 153 10.45 1.73 -10.03
N GLU A 154 11.71 1.45 -10.41
CA GLU A 154 12.06 0.29 -11.25
C GLU A 154 11.78 -1.04 -10.54
N GLY A 155 11.85 -1.08 -9.20
CA GLY A 155 11.51 -2.24 -8.39
C GLY A 155 10.04 -2.25 -7.99
N ARG A 156 9.45 -3.45 -7.87
CA ARG A 156 8.03 -3.60 -7.47
C ARG A 156 7.74 -2.98 -6.09
N SER A 157 8.63 -3.19 -5.12
CA SER A 157 8.51 -2.58 -3.79
C SER A 157 8.63 -1.04 -3.81
N THR A 158 9.46 -0.45 -4.69
CA THR A 158 9.58 1.02 -4.76
C THR A 158 8.45 1.66 -5.56
N LEU A 159 7.88 0.94 -6.52
CA LEU A 159 6.60 1.28 -7.14
C LEU A 159 5.49 1.27 -6.08
N GLY A 160 5.35 0.19 -5.31
CA GLY A 160 4.37 0.07 -4.22
C GLY A 160 4.48 1.22 -3.22
N LYS A 161 5.67 1.48 -2.68
CA LYS A 161 5.91 2.60 -1.74
C LYS A 161 5.62 4.00 -2.31
N SER A 162 5.40 4.12 -3.62
CA SER A 162 5.00 5.38 -4.27
C SER A 162 3.47 5.51 -4.40
N ASP A 163 2.70 4.49 -4.05
CA ASP A 163 1.23 4.48 -4.11
C ASP A 163 0.63 4.99 -2.80
N PHE A 164 0.06 6.19 -2.80
CA PHE A 164 -0.66 6.66 -1.62
C PHE A 164 -2.10 6.14 -1.65
N MET A 165 -2.48 5.41 -0.59
CA MET A 165 -3.81 4.83 -0.44
C MET A 165 -4.39 5.10 0.94
N THR A 166 -5.71 5.11 1.05
CA THR A 166 -6.42 5.19 2.33
C THR A 166 -7.57 4.20 2.43
N ALA A 167 -7.92 3.77 3.63
CA ALA A 167 -9.09 2.94 3.91
C ALA A 167 -9.80 3.42 5.18
N TYR A 168 -11.05 3.02 5.34
CA TYR A 168 -11.78 3.19 6.60
C TYR A 168 -12.81 2.08 6.81
N GLU A 169 -13.20 1.89 8.07
CA GLU A 169 -14.38 1.11 8.47
C GLU A 169 -15.02 1.80 9.68
N ARG A 170 -16.30 2.19 9.59
CA ARG A 170 -17.00 2.96 10.63
C ARG A 170 -18.10 2.15 11.28
N GLY A 171 -18.22 2.27 12.60
CA GLY A 171 -19.29 1.65 13.38
C GLY A 171 -19.07 0.16 13.63
N TYR A 172 -17.82 -0.31 13.53
CA TYR A 172 -17.45 -1.70 13.71
C TYR A 172 -17.73 -2.17 15.13
N VAL A 173 -18.33 -3.36 15.28
CA VAL A 173 -18.48 -4.03 16.58
C VAL A 173 -17.54 -5.22 16.66
N TYR A 174 -16.92 -5.45 17.83
CA TYR A 174 -15.90 -6.49 17.99
C TYR A 174 -16.41 -7.91 17.69
N GLU A 175 -17.72 -8.14 17.84
CA GLU A 175 -18.39 -9.42 17.57
C GLU A 175 -18.39 -9.79 16.08
N ASP A 176 -18.13 -8.84 15.17
CA ASP A 176 -18.12 -9.07 13.72
C ASP A 176 -16.84 -9.80 13.23
N GLY A 177 -15.89 -10.07 14.13
CA GLY A 177 -14.69 -10.85 13.85
C GLY A 177 -13.50 -10.00 13.41
N ALA A 178 -13.02 -10.19 12.18
CA ALA A 178 -11.91 -9.41 11.63
C ALA A 178 -12.41 -8.12 10.95
N VAL A 179 -11.73 -7.01 11.23
CA VAL A 179 -12.00 -5.71 10.59
C VAL A 179 -11.60 -5.78 9.13
N LYS A 180 -12.51 -5.43 8.22
CA LYS A 180 -12.26 -5.40 6.78
C LYS A 180 -11.92 -3.98 6.35
N LEU A 181 -10.73 -3.80 5.77
CA LEU A 181 -10.30 -2.52 5.23
C LEU A 181 -10.11 -2.64 3.72
N LYS A 182 -10.77 -1.76 2.97
CA LYS A 182 -10.60 -1.64 1.54
C LYS A 182 -9.89 -0.34 1.20
N PHE A 183 -8.68 -0.45 0.64
CA PHE A 183 -7.84 0.69 0.30
C PHE A 183 -8.18 1.26 -1.07
N ASP A 184 -8.34 2.58 -1.13
CA ASP A 184 -8.54 3.32 -2.37
C ASP A 184 -7.25 4.05 -2.78
N HIS A 185 -6.89 3.94 -4.06
CA HIS A 185 -5.76 4.65 -4.66
C HIS A 185 -6.06 6.13 -4.85
N HIS A 186 -5.10 6.98 -4.50
CA HIS A 186 -5.19 8.43 -4.73
C HIS A 186 -4.30 8.93 -5.86
N PHE A 187 -3.33 8.13 -6.30
CA PHE A 187 -2.35 8.52 -7.32
C PHE A 187 -2.72 8.00 -8.71
N SER A 188 -2.02 8.51 -9.72
CA SER A 188 -2.22 8.13 -11.12
C SER A 188 -1.15 7.17 -11.59
N LEU A 189 -1.56 6.09 -12.25
CA LEU A 189 -0.67 5.16 -12.93
C LEU A 189 -0.46 5.59 -14.39
N VAL A 190 0.78 5.80 -14.78
CA VAL A 190 1.17 6.01 -16.19
C VAL A 190 1.73 4.70 -16.73
N LYS A 191 1.19 4.23 -17.86
CA LYS A 191 1.72 3.07 -18.60
C LYS A 191 2.35 3.51 -19.91
N PHE A 192 3.46 2.88 -20.25
CA PHE A 192 4.19 3.07 -21.49
C PHE A 192 4.39 1.72 -22.17
N ASP A 193 3.64 1.51 -23.25
CA ASP A 193 3.67 0.28 -24.04
C ASP A 193 4.54 0.44 -25.28
N VAL A 194 5.43 -0.53 -25.48
CA VAL A 194 6.40 -0.55 -26.57
C VAL A 194 5.92 -1.49 -27.66
N LEU A 195 5.59 -0.90 -28.81
CA LEU A 195 5.26 -1.65 -30.01
C LEU A 195 6.55 -2.17 -30.68
N SER A 196 6.95 -3.39 -30.32
CA SER A 196 8.12 -4.08 -30.91
C SER A 196 7.73 -5.43 -31.51
N THR A 197 8.36 -5.79 -32.63
CA THR A 197 8.25 -7.11 -33.27
C THR A 197 9.13 -8.18 -32.60
N GLY A 198 10.04 -7.77 -31.71
CA GLY A 198 10.89 -8.68 -30.94
C GLY A 198 10.20 -9.22 -29.68
N SER A 199 10.79 -10.27 -29.09
CA SER A 199 10.37 -10.86 -27.82
C SER A 199 11.06 -10.26 -26.59
N SER A 200 12.11 -9.45 -26.78
CA SER A 200 12.85 -8.75 -25.72
C SER A 200 12.49 -7.27 -25.70
N SER A 201 12.64 -6.62 -24.53
CA SER A 201 12.55 -5.17 -24.46
C SER A 201 13.66 -4.52 -25.30
N PRO A 202 13.36 -3.48 -26.08
CA PRO A 202 14.38 -2.70 -26.76
C PRO A 202 15.09 -1.70 -25.83
N PHE A 203 14.59 -1.51 -24.61
CA PHE A 203 15.13 -0.57 -23.64
C PHE A 203 15.64 -1.33 -22.42
N ALA A 204 16.81 -0.92 -21.95
CA ALA A 204 17.34 -1.41 -20.69
C ALA A 204 16.58 -0.75 -19.52
N ASN A 205 16.39 0.57 -19.59
CA ASN A 205 15.62 1.33 -18.60
C ASN A 205 14.78 2.41 -19.28
N VAL A 206 13.64 2.75 -18.69
CA VAL A 206 12.76 3.85 -19.11
C VAL A 206 12.48 4.74 -17.91
N ALA A 207 12.48 6.05 -18.12
CA ALA A 207 12.18 7.02 -17.09
C ALA A 207 11.16 8.07 -17.56
N PHE A 208 10.30 8.49 -16.63
CA PHE A 208 9.24 9.47 -16.84
C PHE A 208 9.63 10.83 -16.25
N ASN A 209 9.64 11.87 -17.08
CA ASN A 209 10.00 13.22 -16.67
C ASN A 209 8.76 14.07 -16.41
N THR A 210 8.64 14.59 -15.20
CA THR A 210 7.45 15.31 -14.76
C THR A 210 7.79 16.34 -13.69
N PRO A 211 6.99 17.41 -13.50
CA PRO A 211 7.14 18.24 -12.32
C PRO A 211 6.93 17.43 -11.03
N ALA A 212 7.71 17.73 -10.00
CA ALA A 212 7.43 17.19 -8.67
C ALA A 212 6.17 17.84 -8.09
N TYR A 213 5.41 17.06 -7.34
CA TYR A 213 4.27 17.52 -6.57
C TYR A 213 4.38 17.05 -5.13
N SER A 214 3.72 17.75 -4.22
CA SER A 214 3.50 17.34 -2.84
C SER A 214 2.04 17.55 -2.45
N ILE A 215 1.63 16.91 -1.35
CA ILE A 215 0.33 17.10 -0.71
C ILE A 215 0.60 17.59 0.70
N LYS A 216 -0.13 18.63 1.13
CA LYS A 216 0.08 19.26 2.42
C LYS A 216 -1.21 19.40 3.20
N LYS A 217 -1.14 19.13 4.50
CA LYS A 217 -2.17 19.42 5.51
C LYS A 217 -3.57 18.88 5.22
N PHE A 218 -3.68 17.67 4.66
CA PHE A 218 -4.99 17.03 4.52
C PHE A 218 -5.41 16.35 5.83
N LYS A 219 -6.71 16.08 5.99
CA LYS A 219 -7.26 15.33 7.12
C LYS A 219 -7.56 13.91 6.70
N LEU A 220 -6.99 12.92 7.40
CA LEU A 220 -7.11 11.52 7.03
C LEU A 220 -8.58 11.06 6.94
N ILE A 221 -9.41 11.43 7.91
CA ILE A 221 -10.83 11.06 7.91
C ILE A 221 -11.55 11.59 6.66
N LEU A 222 -11.35 12.86 6.31
CA LEU A 222 -12.07 13.47 5.19
C LEU A 222 -11.65 12.88 3.85
N VAL A 223 -10.37 12.58 3.68
CA VAL A 223 -9.84 11.94 2.47
C VAL A 223 -10.32 10.48 2.38
N ALA A 224 -10.20 9.70 3.45
CA ALA A 224 -10.61 8.29 3.45
C ALA A 224 -12.11 8.11 3.15
N LEU A 225 -12.96 9.06 3.58
CA LEU A 225 -14.39 9.04 3.28
C LEU A 225 -14.77 9.62 1.90
N GLY A 226 -13.81 10.12 1.13
CA GLY A 226 -14.08 10.83 -0.13
C GLY A 226 -14.83 12.16 0.06
N LYS A 227 -14.76 12.78 1.24
CA LYS A 227 -15.39 14.07 1.56
C LYS A 227 -14.49 15.27 1.24
N GLU A 228 -13.20 15.05 1.12
CA GLU A 228 -12.21 16.04 0.71
C GLU A 228 -11.30 15.44 -0.36
N ASN A 229 -11.06 16.19 -1.43
CA ASN A 229 -10.07 15.83 -2.43
C ASN A 229 -8.69 16.31 -1.99
N LEU A 230 -7.67 15.50 -2.26
CA LEU A 230 -6.28 15.91 -2.04
C LEU A 230 -5.95 17.12 -2.94
N THR A 231 -5.22 18.07 -2.36
CA THR A 231 -4.71 19.23 -3.09
C THR A 231 -3.24 19.01 -3.43
N TYR A 232 -2.93 19.01 -4.73
CA TYR A 232 -1.59 18.76 -5.25
C TYR A 232 -0.85 20.09 -5.48
N THR A 233 0.27 20.29 -4.78
CA THR A 233 1.11 21.48 -4.91
C THR A 233 2.28 21.18 -5.83
N LYS A 234 2.41 21.94 -6.93
CA LYS A 234 3.54 21.81 -7.86
C LYS A 234 4.80 22.41 -7.24
N GLU A 235 5.87 21.64 -7.21
CA GLU A 235 7.18 22.06 -6.74
C GLU A 235 7.98 22.77 -7.84
N GLN A 236 8.97 23.59 -7.45
CA GLN A 236 9.85 24.31 -8.38
C GLN A 236 10.98 23.43 -8.93
N LYS A 237 10.68 22.17 -9.26
CA LYS A 237 11.63 21.23 -9.86
C LYS A 237 10.90 20.20 -10.71
N ASN A 238 11.60 19.69 -11.72
CA ASN A 238 11.22 18.44 -12.37
C ASN A 238 11.97 17.28 -11.74
N ILE A 239 11.36 16.10 -11.80
CA ILE A 239 11.92 14.83 -11.41
C ILE A 239 11.89 13.89 -12.60
N LEU A 240 12.88 13.01 -12.65
CA LEU A 240 12.97 11.93 -13.62
C LEU A 240 12.79 10.63 -12.85
N ILE A 241 11.69 9.94 -13.12
CA ILE A 241 11.27 8.76 -12.35
C ILE A 241 11.58 7.49 -13.13
N GLY A 242 12.46 6.63 -12.63
CA GLY A 242 12.69 5.30 -13.22
C GLY A 242 11.40 4.46 -13.16
N MET A 243 10.97 3.89 -14.30
CA MET A 243 9.72 3.16 -14.43
C MET A 243 9.90 1.66 -14.16
N HIS A 244 8.92 1.05 -13.49
CA HIS A 244 8.87 -0.41 -13.30
C HIS A 244 8.62 -1.10 -14.63
N GLN A 245 9.46 -2.07 -14.99
CA GLN A 245 9.21 -2.92 -16.15
C GLN A 245 8.27 -4.06 -15.74
N LEU A 246 7.02 -3.98 -16.19
CA LEU A 246 6.00 -5.00 -15.92
C LEU A 246 6.26 -6.27 -16.73
N ASP A 247 6.60 -6.10 -18.01
CA ASP A 247 6.99 -7.18 -18.91
C ASP A 247 7.97 -6.67 -19.98
N ASN A 248 8.27 -7.47 -21.00
CA ASN A 248 9.21 -7.10 -22.05
C ASN A 248 8.78 -5.89 -22.91
N LYS A 249 7.58 -5.35 -22.73
CA LYS A 249 7.01 -4.28 -23.57
C LYS A 249 6.27 -3.20 -22.77
N THR A 250 5.92 -3.44 -21.51
CA THR A 250 5.16 -2.48 -20.71
C THR A 250 5.97 -1.98 -19.54
N TYR A 251 6.00 -0.66 -19.39
CA TYR A 251 6.59 0.05 -18.26
C TYR A 251 5.51 0.82 -17.52
N GLN A 252 5.61 0.93 -16.20
CA GLN A 252 4.63 1.62 -15.38
C GLN A 252 5.28 2.48 -14.29
N VAL A 253 4.61 3.56 -13.94
CA VAL A 253 5.06 4.49 -12.89
C VAL A 253 3.87 5.16 -12.24
N LEU A 254 3.94 5.32 -10.93
CA LEU A 254 2.97 6.08 -10.15
C LEU A 254 3.42 7.54 -10.02
N VAL A 255 2.47 8.43 -10.23
CA VAL A 255 2.68 9.87 -10.09
C VAL A 255 1.53 10.50 -9.33
N ILE A 256 1.82 11.57 -8.59
CA ILE A 256 0.76 12.42 -8.04
C ILE A 256 -0.08 12.97 -9.22
N PRO A 257 -1.42 12.97 -9.12
CA PRO A 257 -2.27 13.43 -10.20
C PRO A 257 -1.93 14.86 -10.60
N GLN A 258 -1.70 15.06 -11.90
CA GLN A 258 -1.19 16.30 -12.43
C GLN A 258 -1.60 16.51 -13.87
N THR A 259 -1.62 17.76 -14.30
CA THR A 259 -1.76 18.11 -15.71
C THR A 259 -0.39 18.13 -16.37
N ILE A 260 -0.18 17.27 -17.36
CA ILE A 260 1.03 17.25 -18.18
C ILE A 260 0.78 18.17 -19.38
N THR A 261 1.55 19.26 -19.46
CA THR A 261 1.57 20.09 -20.67
C THR A 261 2.76 19.69 -21.51
N VAL A 262 2.52 19.10 -22.67
CA VAL A 262 3.58 18.77 -23.62
C VAL A 262 4.12 20.08 -24.21
N ASN A 263 5.34 20.41 -23.83
CA ASN A 263 6.13 21.46 -24.45
C ASN A 263 7.15 20.81 -25.41
N ASN A 264 7.20 21.25 -26.67
CA ASN A 264 8.00 20.62 -27.74
C ASN A 264 9.51 20.51 -27.46
N ASN A 265 10.01 21.13 -26.38
CA ASN A 265 11.42 21.17 -26.03
C ASN A 265 11.80 20.23 -24.87
N THR A 266 10.83 19.58 -24.21
CA THR A 266 11.12 18.69 -23.08
C THR A 266 10.42 17.34 -23.26
N PRO A 267 11.18 16.28 -23.54
CA PRO A 267 10.66 14.91 -23.62
C PRO A 267 9.98 14.46 -22.33
N LEU A 268 8.90 13.69 -22.48
CA LEU A 268 8.20 13.04 -21.36
C LEU A 268 8.89 11.73 -20.94
N PHE A 269 9.46 11.01 -21.90
CA PHE A 269 10.12 9.74 -21.64
C PHE A 269 11.59 9.81 -22.05
N TYR A 270 12.43 9.27 -21.18
CA TYR A 270 13.84 9.03 -21.41
C TYR A 270 14.10 7.54 -21.35
N TYR A 271 15.10 7.05 -22.08
CA TYR A 271 15.45 5.63 -22.08
C TYR A 271 16.94 5.41 -22.29
N SER A 272 17.44 4.24 -21.87
CA SER A 272 18.76 3.73 -22.21
C SER A 272 18.68 2.43 -23.01
N LEU A 273 19.69 2.19 -23.85
CA LEU A 273 19.84 0.96 -24.63
C LEU A 273 20.77 -0.07 -23.95
N SER A 274 21.42 0.32 -22.85
CA SER A 274 22.39 -0.47 -22.11
C SER A 274 22.20 -0.25 -20.61
N ASP A 275 22.54 -1.28 -19.83
CA ASP A 275 22.68 -1.20 -18.37
C ASP A 275 24.09 -0.77 -17.95
N ASN A 276 25.06 -0.80 -18.87
CA ASN A 276 26.43 -0.34 -18.61
C ASN A 276 26.46 1.18 -18.50
N LYS A 277 26.59 1.69 -17.27
CA LYS A 277 26.67 3.14 -16.96
C LYS A 277 27.73 3.91 -17.74
N GLU A 278 28.78 3.25 -18.23
CA GLU A 278 29.85 3.87 -19.03
C GLU A 278 29.49 4.08 -20.52
N ASP A 279 28.48 3.36 -21.05
CA ASP A 279 28.01 3.43 -22.45
C ASP A 279 26.66 4.17 -22.61
N ASN A 280 26.14 4.77 -21.53
CA ASN A 280 24.76 5.25 -21.47
C ASN A 280 24.57 6.64 -22.10
N GLY A 281 24.25 6.67 -23.39
CA GLY A 281 23.48 7.76 -23.96
C GLY A 281 22.05 7.75 -23.39
N LEU A 282 21.64 8.83 -22.70
CA LEU A 282 20.23 9.08 -22.39
C LEU A 282 19.54 9.56 -23.67
N PHE A 283 18.70 8.69 -24.23
CA PHE A 283 17.86 9.03 -25.37
C PHE A 283 16.51 9.51 -24.88
N SER A 284 15.78 10.22 -25.74
CA SER A 284 14.51 10.80 -25.36
C SER A 284 13.45 10.65 -26.44
N ILE A 285 12.22 10.40 -26.00
CA ILE A 285 11.05 10.30 -26.87
C ILE A 285 10.27 11.60 -26.70
N SER A 286 10.28 12.41 -27.76
CA SER A 286 9.40 13.59 -27.84
C SER A 286 8.13 13.20 -28.58
N SER A 287 6.97 13.56 -28.03
CA SER A 287 5.74 13.56 -28.81
C SER A 287 5.84 14.70 -29.82
N LYS A 288 6.27 14.40 -31.04
CA LYS A 288 6.05 15.32 -32.16
C LYS A 288 4.56 15.27 -32.48
N ASN A 289 3.87 16.38 -32.29
CA ASN A 289 2.61 16.63 -32.99
C ASN A 289 2.88 16.78 -34.49
#